data_AF-A0A2G9N830-F1
#
_entry.id   AF-A0A2G9N830-F1
#
_cell.length_a   1.000
_cell.length_b   1.000
_cell.length_c   1.000
_cell.angle_alpha   90.00
_cell.angle_beta   90.00
_cell.angle_gamma   90.00
#
_symmetry.space_group_name_H-M   'P 1'
#
loop_
_entity.id
_entity.type
_entity.pdbx_description
1 polymer ?
#
loop_
_entity_poly.entity_id
_entity_poly.type
_entity_poly.pdbx_seq_one_letter_code
_entity_poly.pdbx_strand_id
1 'polypeptide(L)'
;MVKRFIRKFRTKELSTWIDKLTFFRIFVLWTSAVVIFGLLFFVFSGESSYLVYSQSNEHVSTMVDSIYFSFVTATTTGFGDVVPVGFFKIMSVFEVVFGLILLAFVTSKIVSIKQDVILNEVYDISFSEKINRMRASLLLLRQNINKVIDKAETNSIKKREASEIYTYISSFEDMLTEIMGLIGTPEKHQFKKVVDPLETELIFNSVLQTFERFNELMQTLDKQGFEWRREVTISVVHRCLELNKELFDRLNSSKSLPEKKIADLNVQKNKAVDMIKIALSHKNKPLQRKLL
;
A
#
# COMPACT_ATOMS: atom_id res chain seq x y z
N MET A 1 41.67 6.14 -9.52
CA MET A 1 41.31 7.06 -8.41
C MET A 1 39.98 7.79 -8.64
N VAL A 2 39.68 8.26 -9.86
CA VAL A 2 38.42 8.95 -10.24
C VAL A 2 37.17 8.06 -10.14
N LYS A 3 37.23 6.78 -10.55
CA LYS A 3 36.09 5.84 -10.50
C LYS A 3 35.56 5.55 -9.07
N ARG A 4 36.39 5.76 -8.04
CA ARG A 4 36.01 5.55 -6.62
C ARG A 4 35.41 6.80 -5.98
N PHE A 5 35.69 7.97 -6.55
CA PHE A 5 35.14 9.26 -6.13
C PHE A 5 33.71 9.47 -6.67
N ILE A 6 33.46 9.08 -7.92
CA ILE A 6 32.13 9.17 -8.57
C ILE A 6 31.13 8.17 -7.95
N ARG A 7 31.59 6.99 -7.52
CA ARG A 7 30.72 5.95 -6.93
C ARG A 7 30.29 6.24 -5.48
N LYS A 8 30.93 7.21 -4.82
CA LYS A 8 30.65 7.62 -3.43
C LYS A 8 29.95 8.98 -3.33
N PHE A 9 29.64 9.63 -4.45
CA PHE A 9 28.67 10.72 -4.53
C PHE A 9 27.23 10.15 -4.40
N ARG A 10 26.99 9.52 -3.25
CA ARG A 10 25.78 9.59 -2.42
C ARG A 10 24.46 9.83 -3.17
N THR A 11 24.07 8.91 -4.06
CA THR A 11 22.73 8.90 -4.68
C THR A 11 21.61 8.98 -3.63
N LYS A 12 21.80 8.34 -2.47
CA LYS A 12 20.85 8.38 -1.32
C LYS A 12 20.73 9.75 -0.64
N GLU A 13 21.73 10.63 -0.74
CA GLU A 13 21.68 11.89 0.00
C GLU A 13 21.43 13.11 -0.89
N LEU A 14 21.75 13.00 -2.19
CA LEU A 14 21.21 13.95 -3.16
C LEU A 14 19.70 13.72 -3.34
N SER A 15 19.25 12.46 -3.40
CA SER A 15 17.81 12.13 -3.51
C SER A 15 17.03 12.68 -2.32
N THR A 16 17.46 12.38 -1.09
CA THR A 16 16.75 12.83 0.12
C THR A 16 16.74 14.35 0.29
N TRP A 17 17.65 15.07 -0.34
CA TRP A 17 17.63 16.54 -0.35
C TRP A 17 16.65 17.09 -1.39
N ILE A 18 16.64 16.52 -2.61
CA ILE A 18 15.66 16.87 -3.67
C ILE A 18 14.23 16.49 -3.24
N ASP A 19 14.07 15.39 -2.51
CA ASP A 19 12.78 14.92 -2.00
C ASP A 19 12.14 15.94 -1.04
N LYS A 20 12.95 16.60 -0.21
CA LYS A 20 12.51 17.62 0.75
C LYS A 20 12.10 18.94 0.09
N LEU A 21 12.56 19.22 -1.12
CA LEU A 21 12.18 20.41 -1.85
C LEU A 21 10.83 20.20 -2.55
N THR A 22 9.86 21.04 -2.22
CA THR A 22 8.57 21.07 -2.91
C THR A 22 8.75 21.49 -4.36
N PHE A 23 7.93 20.95 -5.27
CA PHE A 23 7.90 21.33 -6.69
C PHE A 23 7.93 22.86 -6.89
N PHE A 24 7.06 23.58 -6.18
CA PHE A 24 6.96 25.04 -6.30
C PHE A 24 8.27 25.77 -5.97
N ARG A 25 9.02 25.32 -4.95
CA ARG A 25 10.32 25.91 -4.61
C ARG A 25 11.36 25.71 -5.72
N ILE A 26 11.42 24.52 -6.31
CA ILE A 26 12.37 24.23 -7.41
C ILE A 26 12.00 25.06 -8.65
N PHE A 27 10.70 25.16 -8.96
CA PHE A 27 10.19 25.98 -10.06
C PHE A 27 10.50 27.47 -9.85
N VAL A 28 10.31 28.00 -8.64
CA VAL A 28 10.69 29.37 -8.28
C VAL A 28 12.20 29.57 -8.37
N LEU A 29 13.02 28.61 -7.95
CA LEU A 29 14.48 28.70 -8.11
C LEU A 29 14.89 28.76 -9.58
N TRP A 30 14.31 27.91 -10.43
CA TRP A 30 14.58 27.91 -11.87
C TRP A 30 14.18 29.24 -12.52
N THR A 31 12.94 29.70 -12.28
CA THR A 31 12.47 30.99 -12.81
C THR A 31 13.29 32.18 -12.29
N SER A 32 13.66 32.18 -11.01
CA SER A 32 14.51 33.22 -10.44
C SER A 32 15.90 33.23 -11.06
N ALA A 33 16.48 32.06 -11.36
CA ALA A 33 17.77 31.97 -12.04
C ALA A 33 17.70 32.60 -13.45
N VAL A 34 16.65 32.30 -14.22
CA VAL A 34 16.40 32.94 -15.53
C VAL A 34 16.30 34.46 -15.39
N VAL A 35 15.47 34.95 -14.46
CA VAL A 35 15.35 36.40 -14.26
C VAL A 35 16.67 37.04 -13.84
N ILE A 36 17.46 36.39 -12.98
CA ILE A 36 18.78 36.86 -12.56
C ILE A 36 19.74 36.92 -13.74
N PHE A 37 19.84 35.87 -14.57
CA PHE A 37 20.70 35.90 -15.75
C PHE A 37 20.27 36.98 -16.75
N GLY A 38 18.97 37.12 -17.02
CA GLY A 38 18.44 38.21 -17.83
C GLY A 38 18.80 39.60 -17.31
N LEU A 39 18.73 39.81 -15.99
CA LEU A 39 19.18 41.03 -15.34
C LEU A 39 20.69 41.24 -15.44
N LEU A 40 21.49 40.17 -15.34
CA LEU A 40 22.94 40.23 -15.53
C LEU A 40 23.29 40.65 -16.96
N PHE A 41 22.64 40.08 -17.97
CA PHE A 41 22.84 40.51 -19.37
C PHE A 41 22.47 41.97 -19.59
N PHE A 42 21.39 42.44 -18.95
CA PHE A 42 20.96 43.83 -19.07
C PHE A 42 21.93 44.81 -18.39
N VAL A 43 22.30 44.55 -17.13
CA VAL A 43 23.11 45.48 -16.32
C VAL A 43 24.57 45.50 -16.75
N PHE A 44 25.13 44.37 -17.17
CA PHE A 44 26.53 44.28 -17.60
C PHE A 44 26.72 44.55 -19.10
N SER A 45 25.66 44.96 -19.82
CA SER A 45 25.77 45.33 -21.23
C SER A 45 26.62 46.59 -21.37
N GLY A 46 27.65 46.52 -22.23
CA GLY A 46 28.57 47.63 -22.49
C GLY A 46 29.20 47.53 -23.87
N GLU A 47 30.22 48.34 -24.15
CA GLU A 47 30.82 48.45 -25.49
C GLU A 47 31.47 47.15 -25.98
N SER A 48 32.03 46.34 -25.09
CA SER A 48 32.78 45.12 -25.44
C SER A 48 31.97 43.83 -25.32
N SER A 49 30.84 43.84 -24.62
CA SER A 49 30.00 42.66 -24.36
C SER A 49 28.55 43.09 -24.22
N TYR A 50 27.69 42.55 -25.09
CA TYR A 50 26.30 42.95 -25.24
C TYR A 50 25.49 41.86 -25.92
N LEU A 51 24.16 41.98 -25.85
CA LEU A 51 23.24 41.20 -26.67
C LEU A 51 22.88 42.01 -27.93
N VAL A 52 22.71 41.33 -29.06
CA VAL A 52 22.37 41.95 -30.34
C VAL A 52 21.21 41.21 -31.01
N TYR A 53 20.34 41.96 -31.69
CA TYR A 53 19.34 41.38 -32.59
C TYR A 53 19.99 40.89 -33.87
N SER A 54 19.84 39.60 -34.19
CA SER A 54 20.52 38.97 -35.33
C SER A 54 20.11 39.55 -36.69
N GLN A 55 18.90 40.11 -36.81
CA GLN A 55 18.41 40.67 -38.08
C GLN A 55 18.86 42.13 -38.30
N SER A 56 18.80 42.98 -37.28
CA SER A 56 19.13 44.41 -37.40
C SER A 56 20.57 44.74 -36.99
N ASN A 57 21.27 43.80 -36.34
CA ASN A 57 22.55 44.03 -35.65
C ASN A 57 22.50 45.18 -34.62
N GLU A 58 21.31 45.55 -34.14
CA GLU A 58 21.13 46.56 -33.11
C GLU A 58 21.31 45.97 -31.71
N HIS A 59 21.86 46.79 -30.79
CA HIS A 59 22.01 46.40 -29.39
C HIS A 59 20.65 46.22 -28.74
N VAL A 60 20.50 45.13 -27.99
CA VAL A 60 19.34 44.93 -27.12
C VAL A 60 19.43 45.93 -25.97
N SER A 61 18.42 46.80 -25.87
CA SER A 61 18.37 47.90 -24.89
C SER A 61 17.26 47.76 -23.87
N THR A 62 16.39 46.73 -23.97
CA THR A 62 15.33 46.50 -23.01
C THR A 62 15.65 45.33 -22.07
N MET A 63 15.27 45.49 -20.80
CA MET A 63 15.38 44.43 -19.80
C MET A 63 14.51 43.22 -20.16
N VAL A 64 13.35 43.45 -20.76
CA VAL A 64 12.42 42.39 -21.16
C VAL A 64 13.05 41.48 -22.20
N ASP A 65 13.71 42.05 -23.21
CA ASP A 65 14.37 41.28 -24.27
C ASP A 65 15.61 40.52 -23.75
N SER A 66 16.28 41.05 -22.73
CA SER A 66 17.38 40.35 -22.04
C SER A 66 16.87 39.16 -21.22
N ILE A 67 15.73 39.31 -20.54
CA ILE A 67 15.06 38.19 -19.84
C ILE A 67 14.50 37.18 -20.84
N TYR A 68 13.97 37.63 -21.98
CA TYR A 68 13.54 36.77 -23.06
C TYR A 68 14.70 35.91 -23.59
N PHE A 69 15.85 36.54 -23.91
CA PHE A 69 17.07 35.82 -24.30
C PHE A 69 17.44 34.77 -23.25
N SER A 70 17.50 35.18 -21.98
CA SER A 70 17.81 34.28 -20.88
C SER A 70 16.85 33.08 -20.78
N PHE A 71 15.55 33.32 -20.94
CA PHE A 71 14.54 32.27 -20.93
C PHE A 71 14.76 31.27 -22.06
N VAL A 72 14.89 31.73 -23.31
CA VAL A 72 15.06 30.85 -24.47
C VAL A 72 16.42 30.12 -24.47
N THR A 73 17.44 30.71 -23.85
CA THR A 73 18.74 30.07 -23.61
C THR A 73 18.64 28.99 -22.52
N ALA A 74 18.02 29.30 -21.37
CA ALA A 74 17.86 28.36 -20.26
C ALA A 74 16.93 27.17 -20.59
N THR A 75 15.95 27.36 -21.48
CA THR A 75 15.11 26.27 -22.01
C THR A 75 15.73 25.53 -23.18
N THR A 76 16.94 25.90 -23.61
CA THR A 76 17.63 25.38 -24.82
C THR A 76 16.84 25.53 -26.12
N THR A 77 15.86 26.42 -26.15
CA THR A 77 15.08 26.70 -27.35
C THR A 77 15.94 27.47 -28.36
N GLY A 78 16.65 28.50 -27.90
CA GLY A 78 17.68 29.20 -28.66
C GLY A 78 17.25 29.61 -30.07
N PHE A 79 16.19 30.41 -30.20
CA PHE A 79 15.66 30.83 -31.51
C PHE A 79 16.70 31.52 -32.41
N GLY A 80 17.74 32.13 -31.82
CA GLY A 80 18.85 32.74 -32.55
C GLY A 80 18.53 34.14 -33.09
N ASP A 81 17.39 34.71 -32.68
CA ASP A 81 16.95 36.08 -32.94
C ASP A 81 17.70 37.12 -32.08
N VAL A 82 18.11 36.73 -30.88
CA VAL A 82 19.03 37.48 -30.02
C VAL A 82 20.27 36.63 -29.74
N VAL A 83 21.46 37.20 -29.92
CA VAL A 83 22.74 36.49 -29.72
C VAL A 83 23.74 37.27 -28.86
N PRO A 84 24.57 36.58 -28.06
CA PRO A 84 25.55 37.22 -27.21
C PRO A 84 26.86 37.53 -27.95
N VAL A 85 27.43 38.70 -27.66
CA VAL A 85 28.71 39.18 -28.19
C VAL A 85 29.72 39.35 -27.07
N GLY A 86 31.00 39.11 -27.36
CA GLY A 86 32.08 39.26 -26.39
C GLY A 86 32.01 38.23 -25.25
N PHE A 87 32.23 38.69 -24.02
CA PHE A 87 32.25 37.86 -22.82
C PHE A 87 30.88 37.24 -22.49
N PHE A 88 29.79 37.83 -22.98
CA PHE A 88 28.44 37.28 -22.79
C PHE A 88 28.29 35.86 -23.34
N LYS A 89 29.11 35.46 -24.33
CA LYS A 89 29.16 34.06 -24.80
C LYS A 89 29.50 33.08 -23.69
N ILE A 90 30.45 33.44 -22.81
CA ILE A 90 30.86 32.61 -21.68
C ILE A 90 29.74 32.59 -20.62
N MET A 91 29.11 33.74 -20.38
CA MET A 91 27.97 33.84 -19.45
C MET A 91 26.79 32.97 -19.91
N SER A 92 26.48 32.97 -21.20
CA SER A 92 25.46 32.08 -21.79
C SER A 92 25.81 30.60 -21.64
N VAL A 93 27.09 30.22 -21.69
CA VAL A 93 27.50 28.82 -21.41
C VAL A 93 27.15 28.44 -19.97
N PHE A 94 27.45 29.31 -18.99
CA PHE A 94 27.08 29.04 -17.61
C PHE A 94 25.57 28.97 -17.43
N GLU A 95 24.84 29.91 -18.02
CA GLU A 95 23.38 29.92 -17.99
C GLU A 95 22.77 28.63 -18.52
N VAL A 96 23.22 28.13 -19.69
CA VAL A 96 22.73 26.86 -20.25
C VAL A 96 22.97 25.71 -19.25
N VAL A 97 24.15 25.65 -18.64
CA VAL A 97 24.48 24.60 -17.67
C VAL A 97 23.56 24.68 -16.44
N PHE A 98 23.42 25.85 -15.82
CA PHE A 98 22.57 26.01 -14.63
C PHE A 98 21.08 25.86 -14.94
N GLY A 99 20.62 26.47 -16.04
CA GLY A 99 19.24 26.41 -16.51
C GLY A 99 18.80 24.97 -16.78
N LEU A 100 19.61 24.18 -17.48
CA LEU A 100 19.33 22.78 -17.74
C LEU A 100 19.32 21.92 -16.47
N ILE A 101 20.29 22.10 -15.56
CA ILE A 101 20.34 21.35 -14.30
C ILE A 101 19.08 21.61 -13.46
N LEU A 102 18.72 22.89 -13.31
CA LEU A 102 17.54 23.28 -12.55
C LEU A 102 16.24 22.81 -13.23
N LEU A 103 16.15 22.91 -14.56
CA LEU A 103 15.00 22.41 -15.33
C LEU A 103 14.85 20.89 -15.20
N ALA A 104 15.96 20.15 -15.22
CA ALA A 104 15.97 18.70 -15.00
C ALA A 104 15.44 18.33 -13.60
N PHE A 105 15.71 19.16 -12.57
CA PHE A 105 15.12 18.96 -11.25
C PHE A 105 13.61 19.24 -11.23
N VAL A 106 13.13 20.25 -11.96
CA VAL A 106 11.69 20.52 -12.10
C VAL A 106 10.99 19.30 -12.71
N THR A 107 11.49 18.80 -13.85
CA THR A 107 10.87 17.65 -14.54
C THR A 107 10.98 16.36 -13.73
N SER A 108 12.12 16.10 -13.09
CA SER A 108 12.31 14.96 -12.19
C SER A 108 11.31 14.97 -11.04
N LYS A 109 11.02 16.14 -10.46
CA LYS A 109 10.04 16.25 -9.37
C LYS A 109 8.62 15.95 -9.84
N ILE A 110 8.24 16.37 -11.05
CA ILE A 110 6.93 16.03 -11.64
C ILE A 110 6.80 14.51 -11.78
N VAL A 111 7.84 13.85 -12.30
CA VAL A 111 7.86 12.38 -12.46
C VAL A 111 7.76 11.68 -11.11
N SER A 112 8.53 12.12 -10.11
CA SER A 112 8.49 11.56 -8.75
C SER A 112 7.09 11.66 -8.12
N ILE A 113 6.42 12.81 -8.24
CA ILE A 113 5.04 12.97 -7.72
C ILE A 113 4.09 11.97 -8.39
N LYS A 114 4.20 11.78 -9.72
CA LYS A 114 3.37 10.82 -10.43
C LYS A 114 3.67 9.38 -10.02
N GLN A 115 4.95 9.04 -9.83
CA GLN A 115 5.37 7.73 -9.36
C GLN A 115 4.82 7.44 -7.95
N ASP A 116 4.89 8.40 -7.03
CA ASP A 116 4.36 8.24 -5.68
C ASP A 116 2.84 8.00 -5.69
N VAL A 117 2.09 8.71 -6.54
CA VAL A 117 0.64 8.49 -6.70
C VAL A 117 0.34 7.09 -7.24
N ILE A 118 1.03 6.68 -8.32
CA ILE A 118 0.83 5.35 -8.92
C ILE A 118 1.20 4.25 -7.93
N LEU A 119 2.31 4.42 -7.21
CA LEU A 119 2.78 3.45 -6.23
C LEU A 119 1.76 3.28 -5.10
N ASN A 120 1.20 4.37 -4.58
CA ASN A 120 0.13 4.32 -3.58
C ASN A 120 -1.12 3.59 -4.10
N GLU A 121 -1.54 3.89 -5.32
CA GLU A 121 -2.69 3.22 -5.94
C GLU A 121 -2.43 1.71 -6.12
N VAL A 122 -1.23 1.31 -6.57
CA VAL A 122 -0.84 -0.09 -6.71
C VAL A 122 -0.82 -0.81 -5.37
N TYR A 123 -0.33 -0.15 -4.31
CA TYR A 123 -0.38 -0.70 -2.96
C TYR A 123 -1.83 -0.90 -2.47
N ASP A 124 -2.72 0.08 -2.69
CA ASP A 124 -4.13 -0.01 -2.33
C ASP A 124 -4.83 -1.17 -3.06
N ILE A 125 -4.62 -1.29 -4.38
CA ILE A 125 -5.15 -2.40 -5.19
C ILE A 125 -4.63 -3.75 -4.68
N SER A 126 -3.31 -3.86 -4.46
CA SER A 126 -2.68 -5.11 -4.00
C SER A 126 -3.17 -5.55 -2.63
N PHE A 127 -3.41 -4.58 -1.73
CA PHE A 127 -3.97 -4.82 -0.42
C PHE A 127 -5.42 -5.31 -0.52
N SER A 128 -6.27 -4.62 -1.29
CA SER A 128 -7.66 -5.00 -1.54
C SER A 128 -7.77 -6.41 -2.14
N GLU A 129 -6.94 -6.73 -3.14
CA GLU A 129 -6.88 -8.06 -3.73
C GLU A 129 -6.53 -9.13 -2.69
N LYS A 130 -5.58 -8.84 -1.79
CA LYS A 130 -5.20 -9.79 -0.73
C LYS A 130 -6.36 -10.06 0.23
N ILE A 131 -7.08 -9.02 0.64
CA ILE A 131 -8.31 -9.17 1.46
C ILE A 131 -9.37 -9.98 0.71
N ASN A 132 -9.60 -9.67 -0.57
CA ASN A 132 -10.58 -10.40 -1.38
C ASN A 132 -10.22 -11.87 -1.57
N ARG A 133 -8.93 -12.20 -1.77
CA ARG A 133 -8.45 -13.59 -1.80
C ARG A 133 -8.72 -14.30 -0.48
N MET A 134 -8.42 -13.68 0.67
CA MET A 134 -8.71 -14.28 1.99
C MET A 134 -10.20 -14.54 2.19
N ARG A 135 -11.06 -13.57 1.84
CA ARG A 135 -12.51 -13.73 1.91
C ARG A 135 -13.01 -14.86 1.01
N ALA A 136 -12.47 -14.97 -0.19
CA ALA A 136 -12.79 -16.07 -1.11
C ALA A 136 -12.35 -17.43 -0.54
N SER A 137 -11.16 -17.52 0.05
CA SER A 137 -10.68 -18.74 0.72
C SER A 137 -11.57 -19.12 1.91
N LEU A 138 -12.00 -18.16 2.74
CA LEU A 138 -12.94 -18.39 3.82
C LEU A 138 -14.31 -18.85 3.30
N LEU A 139 -14.79 -18.28 2.19
CA LEU A 139 -16.05 -18.71 1.56
C LEU A 139 -15.96 -20.15 1.05
N LEU A 140 -14.87 -20.50 0.36
CA LEU A 140 -14.64 -21.86 -0.14
C LEU A 140 -14.52 -22.86 1.01
N LEU A 141 -13.84 -22.49 2.10
CA LEU A 141 -13.77 -23.29 3.31
C LEU A 141 -15.18 -23.56 3.87
N ARG A 142 -16.02 -22.52 4.01
CA ARG A 142 -17.42 -22.68 4.45
C ARG A 142 -18.22 -23.60 3.52
N GLN A 143 -18.05 -23.50 2.21
CA GLN A 143 -18.71 -24.39 1.26
C GLN A 143 -18.26 -25.85 1.43
N ASN A 144 -16.98 -26.09 1.69
CA ASN A 144 -16.47 -27.44 1.96
C ASN A 144 -17.02 -28.00 3.28
N ILE A 145 -17.09 -27.17 4.33
CA ILE A 145 -17.72 -27.53 5.60
C ILE A 145 -19.19 -27.89 5.40
N ASN A 146 -19.95 -27.10 4.64
CA ASN A 146 -21.36 -27.37 4.36
C ASN A 146 -21.55 -28.74 3.68
N LYS A 147 -20.70 -29.10 2.71
CA LYS A 147 -20.75 -30.43 2.08
C LYS A 147 -20.54 -31.57 3.08
N VAL A 148 -19.71 -31.36 4.11
CA VAL A 148 -19.52 -32.36 5.17
C VAL A 148 -20.72 -32.39 6.11
N ILE A 149 -21.34 -31.25 6.42
CA ILE A 149 -22.60 -31.18 7.17
C ILE A 149 -23.68 -32.01 6.45
N ASP A 150 -23.91 -31.77 5.15
CA ASP A 150 -24.93 -32.48 4.36
C ASP A 150 -24.69 -34.01 4.35
N LYS A 151 -23.42 -34.43 4.25
CA LYS A 151 -23.03 -35.85 4.32
C LYS A 151 -23.23 -36.44 5.72
N ALA A 152 -22.97 -35.66 6.78
CA ALA A 152 -23.18 -36.09 8.16
C ALA A 152 -24.67 -36.35 8.40
N GLU A 153 -25.54 -35.45 7.92
CA GLU A 153 -26.99 -35.56 8.07
C GLU A 153 -27.58 -36.77 7.34
N THR A 154 -27.01 -37.12 6.19
CA THR A 154 -27.39 -38.33 5.42
C THR A 154 -26.69 -39.60 5.90
N ASN A 155 -25.92 -39.53 6.98
CA ASN A 155 -25.13 -40.63 7.55
C ASN A 155 -24.22 -41.32 6.51
N SER A 156 -23.70 -40.54 5.56
CA SER A 156 -22.90 -41.01 4.43
C SER A 156 -21.40 -40.67 4.57
N ILE A 157 -20.99 -40.07 5.69
CA ILE A 157 -19.59 -39.71 5.96
C ILE A 157 -18.70 -40.96 5.98
N LYS A 158 -17.66 -40.93 5.14
CA LYS A 158 -16.58 -41.92 5.16
C LYS A 158 -15.55 -41.54 6.23
N LYS A 159 -14.85 -42.54 6.77
CA LYS A 159 -13.77 -42.34 7.77
C LYS A 159 -12.67 -41.36 7.31
N ARG A 160 -12.40 -41.29 6.00
CA ARG A 160 -11.48 -40.30 5.39
C ARG A 160 -12.01 -38.88 5.53
N GLU A 161 -13.30 -38.65 5.30
CA GLU A 161 -13.94 -37.33 5.41
C GLU A 161 -13.98 -36.85 6.87
N ALA A 162 -14.10 -37.77 7.83
CA ALA A 162 -13.95 -37.44 9.26
C ALA A 162 -12.53 -36.95 9.61
N SER A 163 -11.49 -37.39 8.89
CA SER A 163 -10.12 -36.86 9.06
C SER A 163 -9.91 -35.48 8.42
N GLU A 164 -10.76 -35.08 7.47
CA GLU A 164 -10.69 -33.78 6.81
C GLU A 164 -11.16 -32.63 7.72
N ILE A 165 -11.90 -32.93 8.80
CA ILE A 165 -12.33 -31.94 9.81
C ILE A 165 -11.13 -31.20 10.40
N TYR A 166 -10.09 -31.95 10.79
CA TYR A 166 -8.85 -31.37 11.28
C TYR A 166 -8.23 -30.43 10.23
N THR A 167 -8.17 -30.88 8.97
CA THR A 167 -7.60 -30.09 7.86
C THR A 167 -8.35 -28.78 7.67
N TYR A 168 -9.69 -28.77 7.74
CA TYR A 168 -10.48 -27.54 7.62
C TYR A 168 -10.20 -26.55 8.75
N ILE A 169 -10.14 -27.03 10.00
CA ILE A 169 -9.87 -26.17 11.15
C ILE A 169 -8.43 -25.64 11.08
N SER A 170 -7.47 -26.47 10.65
CA SER A 170 -6.07 -26.05 10.43
C SER A 170 -5.96 -24.99 9.32
N SER A 171 -6.63 -25.18 8.19
CA SER A 171 -6.69 -24.17 7.13
C SER A 171 -7.32 -22.86 7.61
N PHE A 172 -8.28 -22.93 8.52
CA PHE A 172 -8.84 -21.73 9.14
C PHE A 172 -7.85 -21.04 10.07
N GLU A 173 -7.10 -21.79 10.88
CA GLU A 173 -6.01 -21.26 11.71
C GLU A 173 -4.98 -20.49 10.85
N ASP A 174 -4.57 -21.08 9.72
CA ASP A 174 -3.64 -20.45 8.77
C ASP A 174 -4.21 -19.13 8.23
N MET A 175 -5.48 -19.13 7.82
CA MET A 175 -6.15 -17.92 7.33
C MET A 175 -6.28 -16.84 8.41
N LEU A 176 -6.62 -17.20 9.65
CA LEU A 176 -6.67 -16.26 10.77
C LEU A 176 -5.30 -15.61 11.04
N THR A 177 -4.23 -16.41 10.95
CA THR A 177 -2.85 -15.93 11.10
C THR A 177 -2.48 -14.98 9.97
N GLU A 178 -2.87 -15.28 8.73
CA GLU A 178 -2.60 -14.40 7.59
C GLU A 178 -3.37 -13.07 7.69
N ILE A 179 -4.64 -13.12 8.12
CA ILE A 179 -5.46 -11.93 8.40
C ILE A 179 -4.84 -11.10 9.53
N MET A 180 -4.33 -11.75 10.59
CA MET A 180 -3.65 -11.11 11.71
C MET A 180 -2.46 -10.26 11.25
N GLY A 181 -1.67 -10.78 10.32
CA GLY A 181 -0.53 -10.07 9.73
C GLY A 181 -0.92 -8.80 8.97
N LEU A 182 -2.14 -8.75 8.41
CA LEU A 182 -2.64 -7.58 7.69
C LEU A 182 -3.23 -6.50 8.61
N ILE A 183 -4.01 -6.91 9.62
CA ILE A 183 -4.83 -6.00 10.43
C ILE A 183 -4.01 -5.31 11.55
N GLY A 184 -2.84 -5.83 11.90
CA GLY A 184 -2.06 -5.31 13.05
C GLY A 184 -0.62 -4.91 12.81
N THR A 185 -0.18 -4.70 11.57
CA THR A 185 1.13 -4.09 11.32
C THR A 185 0.98 -2.59 11.01
N PRO A 186 1.18 -1.69 12.00
CA PRO A 186 1.58 -0.32 11.74
C PRO A 186 3.04 -0.34 11.27
N GLU A 187 3.29 -0.86 10.06
CA GLU A 187 4.60 -0.70 9.45
C GLU A 187 4.84 0.78 9.16
N LYS A 188 6.05 1.24 9.48
CA LYS A 188 6.55 2.62 9.39
C LYS A 188 6.65 3.17 7.96
N HIS A 189 5.87 2.66 7.02
CA HIS A 189 5.89 3.12 5.64
C HIS A 189 4.83 4.20 5.48
N GLN A 190 5.27 5.38 5.02
CA GLN A 190 4.50 6.62 4.83
C GLN A 190 3.30 6.49 3.86
N PHE A 191 3.03 5.28 3.37
CA PHE A 191 2.09 4.96 2.31
C PHE A 191 0.92 4.09 2.76
N LYS A 192 0.80 3.74 4.05
CA LYS A 192 -0.33 2.91 4.50
C LYS A 192 -1.55 3.77 4.81
N LYS A 193 -2.51 3.77 3.88
CA LYS A 193 -3.88 4.20 4.13
C LYS A 193 -4.51 3.25 5.14
N VAL A 194 -5.34 3.78 6.03
CA VAL A 194 -6.17 2.97 6.95
C VAL A 194 -6.97 1.99 6.09
N VAL A 195 -6.97 0.70 6.46
CA VAL A 195 -7.76 -0.33 5.77
C VAL A 195 -9.17 0.19 5.56
N ASP A 196 -9.71 0.04 4.35
CA ASP A 196 -11.07 0.49 4.05
C ASP A 196 -12.04 -0.07 5.12
N PRO A 197 -12.84 0.78 5.78
CA PRO A 197 -13.83 0.34 6.75
C PRO A 197 -14.73 -0.79 6.21
N LEU A 198 -15.13 -0.72 4.94
CA LEU A 198 -15.93 -1.78 4.32
C LEU A 198 -15.17 -3.10 4.24
N GLU A 199 -13.91 -3.08 3.78
CA GLU A 199 -13.09 -4.29 3.67
C GLU A 199 -12.83 -4.93 5.03
N THR A 200 -12.57 -4.08 6.05
CA THR A 200 -12.43 -4.50 7.44
C THR A 200 -13.69 -5.21 7.91
N GLU A 201 -14.86 -4.58 7.77
CA GLU A 201 -16.12 -5.20 8.17
C GLU A 201 -16.39 -6.52 7.44
N LEU A 202 -16.13 -6.57 6.12
CA LEU A 202 -16.35 -7.77 5.31
C LEU A 202 -15.44 -8.94 5.68
N ILE A 203 -14.17 -8.70 6.00
CA ILE A 203 -13.26 -9.77 6.44
C ILE A 203 -13.66 -10.29 7.83
N PHE A 204 -13.99 -9.40 8.77
CA PHE A 204 -14.45 -9.79 10.10
C PHE A 204 -15.76 -10.57 10.06
N ASN A 205 -16.74 -10.13 9.26
CA ASN A 205 -17.96 -10.89 9.02
C ASN A 205 -17.67 -12.27 8.41
N SER A 206 -16.71 -12.36 7.48
CA SER A 206 -16.32 -13.64 6.87
C SER A 206 -15.69 -14.58 7.90
N VAL A 207 -14.89 -14.07 8.83
CA VAL A 207 -14.31 -14.83 9.95
C VAL A 207 -15.42 -15.34 10.89
N LEU A 208 -16.34 -14.47 11.30
CA LEU A 208 -17.46 -14.82 12.18
C LEU A 208 -18.36 -15.90 11.56
N GLN A 209 -18.76 -15.73 10.30
CA GLN A 209 -19.55 -16.72 9.59
C GLN A 209 -18.84 -18.07 9.49
N THR A 210 -17.51 -18.09 9.36
CA THR A 210 -16.74 -19.33 9.33
C THR A 210 -16.74 -20.02 10.69
N PHE A 211 -16.61 -19.28 11.80
CA PHE A 211 -16.80 -19.83 13.14
C PHE A 211 -18.20 -20.42 13.33
N GLU A 212 -19.25 -19.73 12.89
CA GLU A 212 -20.63 -20.24 12.98
C GLU A 212 -20.81 -21.53 12.19
N ARG A 213 -20.22 -21.64 10.99
CA ARG A 213 -20.25 -22.88 10.20
C ARG A 213 -19.51 -24.03 10.89
N PHE A 214 -18.35 -23.76 11.52
CA PHE A 214 -17.67 -24.79 12.31
C PHE A 214 -18.48 -25.26 13.50
N ASN A 215 -19.16 -24.35 14.20
CA ASN A 215 -20.05 -24.71 15.29
C ASN A 215 -21.19 -25.63 14.80
N GLU A 216 -21.84 -25.30 13.68
CA GLU A 216 -22.88 -26.15 13.09
C GLU A 216 -22.34 -27.54 12.72
N LEU A 217 -21.16 -27.60 12.11
CA LEU A 217 -20.48 -28.87 11.83
C LEU A 217 -20.29 -29.71 13.10
N MET A 218 -19.76 -29.11 14.18
CA MET A 218 -19.53 -29.81 15.45
C MET A 218 -20.85 -30.35 16.04
N GLN A 219 -21.92 -29.55 16.02
CA GLN A 219 -23.23 -29.95 16.53
C GLN A 219 -23.85 -31.09 15.70
N THR A 220 -23.75 -31.02 14.37
CA THR A 220 -24.27 -32.07 13.49
C THR A 220 -23.51 -33.38 13.68
N LEU A 221 -22.18 -33.32 13.80
CA LEU A 221 -21.37 -34.51 14.08
C LEU A 221 -21.73 -35.13 15.43
N ASP A 222 -21.92 -34.32 16.46
CA ASP A 222 -22.36 -34.81 17.78
C ASP A 222 -23.73 -35.48 17.73
N LYS A 223 -24.70 -34.84 17.05
CA LYS A 223 -26.06 -35.36 16.91
C LYS A 223 -26.10 -36.72 16.20
N GLN A 224 -25.23 -36.92 15.22
CA GLN A 224 -25.12 -38.16 14.45
C GLN A 224 -24.14 -39.17 15.06
N GLY A 225 -23.47 -38.82 16.17
CA GLY A 225 -22.56 -39.70 16.89
C GLY A 225 -21.18 -39.88 16.23
N PHE A 226 -20.78 -38.98 15.34
CA PHE A 226 -19.44 -39.00 14.72
C PHE A 226 -18.37 -38.42 15.66
N GLU A 227 -17.25 -39.12 15.79
CA GLU A 227 -16.12 -38.67 16.61
C GLU A 227 -15.24 -37.67 15.87
N TRP A 228 -15.19 -36.42 16.37
CA TRP A 228 -14.32 -35.35 15.85
C TRP A 228 -13.34 -34.78 16.89
N ARG A 229 -13.56 -35.08 18.18
CA ARG A 229 -12.82 -34.57 19.35
C ARG A 229 -11.46 -35.23 19.57
N ARG A 230 -10.62 -35.28 18.53
CA ARG A 230 -9.21 -35.68 18.69
C ARG A 230 -8.44 -34.56 19.39
N GLU A 231 -7.44 -34.92 20.20
CA GLU A 231 -6.63 -33.95 20.95
C GLU A 231 -6.02 -32.87 20.03
N VAL A 232 -5.46 -33.29 18.90
CA VAL A 232 -4.89 -32.37 17.91
C VAL A 232 -5.97 -31.40 17.38
N THR A 233 -7.16 -31.91 17.04
CA THR A 233 -8.29 -31.08 16.57
C THR A 233 -8.71 -30.05 17.62
N ILE A 234 -8.89 -30.48 18.87
CA ILE A 234 -9.25 -29.59 19.99
C ILE A 234 -8.20 -28.50 20.17
N SER A 235 -6.91 -28.86 20.09
CA SER A 235 -5.81 -27.89 20.20
C SER A 235 -5.89 -26.79 19.14
N VAL A 236 -6.22 -27.14 17.89
CA VAL A 236 -6.34 -26.19 16.77
C VAL A 236 -7.54 -25.28 16.98
N VAL A 237 -8.68 -25.82 17.43
CA VAL A 237 -9.87 -25.02 17.76
C VAL A 237 -9.53 -23.97 18.81
N HIS A 238 -8.81 -24.34 19.87
CA HIS A 238 -8.37 -23.37 20.89
C HIS A 238 -7.46 -22.28 20.30
N ARG A 239 -6.51 -22.64 19.42
CA ARG A 239 -5.68 -21.64 18.72
C ARG A 239 -6.51 -20.70 17.85
N CYS A 240 -7.50 -21.20 17.12
CA CYS A 240 -8.43 -20.35 16.37
C CYS A 240 -9.19 -19.37 17.28
N LEU A 241 -9.66 -19.81 18.46
CA LEU A 241 -10.35 -18.94 19.42
C LEU A 241 -9.43 -17.83 19.96
N GLU A 242 -8.18 -18.15 20.27
CA GLU A 242 -7.18 -17.16 20.72
C GLU A 242 -6.82 -16.16 19.60
N LEU A 243 -6.58 -16.65 18.38
CA LEU A 243 -6.33 -15.78 17.21
C LEU A 243 -7.52 -14.86 16.95
N ASN A 244 -8.75 -15.36 17.06
CA ASN A 244 -9.95 -14.54 16.91
C ASN A 244 -10.06 -13.47 18.00
N LYS A 245 -9.73 -13.82 19.25
CA LYS A 245 -9.69 -12.84 20.34
C LYS A 245 -8.70 -11.72 20.03
N GLU A 246 -7.47 -12.06 19.66
CA GLU A 246 -6.43 -11.10 19.32
C GLU A 246 -6.80 -10.23 18.10
N LEU A 247 -7.44 -10.81 17.07
CA LEU A 247 -7.93 -10.06 15.91
C LEU A 247 -8.90 -8.95 16.33
N PHE A 248 -9.84 -9.28 17.21
CA PHE A 248 -10.82 -8.33 17.71
C PHE A 248 -10.22 -7.30 18.67
N ASP A 249 -9.21 -7.66 19.46
CA ASP A 249 -8.49 -6.70 20.30
C ASP A 249 -7.75 -5.66 19.42
N ARG A 250 -7.19 -6.08 18.28
CA ARG A 250 -6.63 -5.18 17.26
C ARG A 250 -7.70 -4.32 16.58
N LEU A 251 -8.86 -4.89 16.24
CA LEU A 251 -9.98 -4.13 15.69
C LEU A 251 -10.41 -3.01 16.64
N ASN A 252 -10.64 -3.36 17.91
CA ASN A 252 -11.11 -2.45 18.95
C ASN A 252 -10.13 -1.29 19.19
N SER A 253 -8.82 -1.53 19.03
CA SER A 253 -7.78 -0.50 19.20
C SER A 253 -7.53 0.35 17.94
N SER A 254 -7.82 -0.17 16.75
CA SER A 254 -7.48 0.47 15.47
C SER A 254 -8.35 1.68 15.09
N LYS A 255 -9.53 1.86 15.71
CA LYS A 255 -10.56 2.85 15.31
C LYS A 255 -10.92 2.80 13.81
N SER A 256 -10.72 1.67 13.15
CA SER A 256 -10.95 1.50 11.69
C SER A 256 -12.43 1.45 11.30
N LEU A 257 -13.33 1.22 12.26
CA LEU A 257 -14.77 1.13 12.06
C LEU A 257 -15.51 2.08 13.02
N PRO A 258 -16.74 2.51 12.67
CA PRO A 258 -17.63 3.20 13.61
C PRO A 258 -17.88 2.34 14.86
N GLU A 259 -17.92 2.96 16.04
CA GLU A 259 -18.06 2.27 17.33
C GLU A 259 -19.27 1.32 17.38
N LYS A 260 -20.41 1.73 16.81
CA LYS A 260 -21.60 0.89 16.70
C LYS A 260 -21.33 -0.43 15.95
N LYS A 261 -20.62 -0.37 14.82
CA LYS A 261 -20.28 -1.57 14.04
C LYS A 261 -19.31 -2.49 14.80
N ILE A 262 -18.34 -1.90 15.49
CA ILE A 262 -17.42 -2.65 16.36
C ILE A 262 -18.21 -3.38 17.46
N ALA A 263 -19.18 -2.70 18.07
CA ALA A 263 -20.05 -3.31 19.08
C ALA A 263 -20.85 -4.48 18.51
N ASP A 264 -21.51 -4.30 17.35
CA ASP A 264 -22.29 -5.35 16.68
C ASP A 264 -21.43 -6.59 16.34
N LEU A 265 -20.21 -6.37 15.83
CA LEU A 265 -19.26 -7.45 15.54
C LEU A 265 -18.79 -8.17 16.82
N ASN A 266 -18.56 -7.45 17.91
CA ASN A 266 -18.18 -8.06 19.19
C ASN A 266 -19.31 -8.90 19.79
N VAL A 267 -20.57 -8.49 19.64
CA VAL A 267 -21.73 -9.29 20.06
C VAL A 267 -21.77 -10.62 19.29
N GLN A 268 -21.61 -10.57 17.96
CA GLN A 268 -21.57 -11.77 17.13
C GLN A 268 -20.38 -12.67 17.47
N LYS A 269 -19.19 -12.09 17.70
CA LYS A 269 -18.00 -12.81 18.17
C LYS A 269 -18.26 -13.59 19.45
N ASN A 270 -18.80 -12.93 20.47
CA ASN A 270 -19.04 -13.55 21.77
C ASN A 270 -20.02 -14.73 21.61
N LYS A 271 -21.11 -14.52 20.87
CA LYS A 271 -22.08 -15.57 20.56
C LYS A 271 -21.43 -16.79 19.85
N ALA A 272 -20.59 -16.57 18.83
CA ALA A 272 -19.92 -17.64 18.12
C ALA A 272 -18.90 -18.40 19.00
N VAL A 273 -18.10 -17.67 19.80
CA VAL A 273 -17.12 -18.24 20.72
C VAL A 273 -17.78 -19.09 21.79
N ASP A 274 -18.88 -18.61 22.38
CA ASP A 274 -19.59 -19.32 23.45
C ASP A 274 -20.19 -20.63 22.94
N MET A 275 -20.78 -20.65 21.74
CA MET A 275 -21.30 -21.88 21.14
C MET A 275 -20.20 -22.94 20.92
N ILE A 276 -19.03 -22.54 20.44
CA ILE A 276 -17.90 -23.46 20.24
C ILE A 276 -17.37 -23.98 21.58
N LYS A 277 -17.28 -23.12 22.61
CA LYS A 277 -16.89 -23.54 23.96
C LYS A 277 -17.85 -24.59 24.54
N ILE A 278 -19.15 -24.41 24.33
CA ILE A 278 -20.17 -25.40 24.73
C ILE A 278 -19.91 -26.72 23.99
N ALA A 279 -19.71 -26.69 22.67
CA ALA A 279 -19.41 -27.89 21.88
C ALA A 279 -18.14 -28.61 22.36
N LEU A 280 -17.10 -27.89 22.76
CA LEU A 280 -15.87 -28.46 23.34
C LEU A 280 -16.10 -29.14 24.70
N SER A 281 -17.03 -28.63 25.51
CA SER A 281 -17.30 -29.13 26.86
C SER A 281 -18.10 -30.45 26.91
N HIS A 282 -18.86 -30.77 25.86
CA HIS A 282 -19.62 -32.02 25.78
C HIS A 282 -18.68 -33.22 25.57
N LYS A 283 -18.45 -34.01 26.63
CA LYS A 283 -17.85 -35.36 26.48
C LYS A 283 -18.87 -36.28 25.81
N ASN A 284 -18.45 -36.98 24.75
CA ASN A 284 -19.23 -38.08 24.18
C ASN A 284 -19.60 -39.05 25.31
N LYS A 285 -20.90 -39.15 25.66
CA LYS A 285 -21.39 -40.41 26.24
C LYS A 285 -21.15 -41.47 25.17
N PRO A 286 -20.51 -42.61 25.48
CA PRO A 286 -20.32 -43.65 24.49
C PRO A 286 -21.70 -44.11 24.03
N LEU A 287 -22.05 -43.82 22.77
CA LEU A 287 -23.18 -44.47 22.12
C LEU A 287 -22.84 -45.96 22.11
N GLN A 288 -23.62 -46.73 22.87
CA GLN A 288 -23.64 -48.18 22.76
C GLN A 288 -23.74 -48.51 21.27
N ARG A 289 -22.71 -49.14 20.71
CA ARG A 289 -22.75 -49.72 19.38
C ARG A 289 -24.04 -50.52 19.27
N LYS A 290 -25.00 -50.06 18.47
CA LYS A 290 -25.95 -51.00 17.87
C LYS A 290 -25.15 -51.82 16.88
N LEU A 291 -24.65 -52.95 17.37
CA LEU A 291 -24.28 -54.10 16.56
C LEU A 291 -25.55 -54.53 15.81
N LEU A 292 -25.62 -54.20 14.52
CA LEU A 292 -26.33 -54.95 13.49
C LEU A 292 -25.57 -54.76 12.18
#